data_AF-A0AAD1ZLQ1-F1
#
_entry.id   AF-A0AAD1ZLQ1-F1
#
_cell.length_a   1.000
_cell.length_b   1.000
_cell.length_c   1.000
_cell.angle_alpha   90.00
_cell.angle_beta   90.00
_cell.angle_gamma   90.00
#
_symmetry.space_group_name_H-M   'P 1'
#
loop_
_entity.id
_entity.type
_entity.pdbx_description
1 polymer ?
#
loop_
_entity_poly.entity_id
_entity_poly.type
_entity_poly.pdbx_seq_one_letter_code
_entity_poly.pdbx_strand_id
1 'polypeptide(L)'
;MYENIKRRVESVVEKGKIIDEYKTSEEEAEAFGKWNEGFARQDHPTVIQVVSQAGNEKDIRGHSMPNLVYVSREKCRTSEHHFKAGALNALLRVSAVMTNAPIILTLDCDMISNDPSTPHQMLCHFLDNSPKLGFVQYPQHFDGLNKADI
;
A
#
# COMPACT_ATOMS: atom_id res chain seq x y z
N MET A 1 13.43 5.59 17.81
CA MET A 1 12.97 5.75 16.41
C MET A 1 11.45 5.68 16.32
N TYR A 2 10.83 4.56 16.71
CA TYR A 2 9.37 4.37 16.66
C TYR A 2 8.56 5.52 17.28
N GLU A 3 8.78 5.87 18.55
CA GLU A 3 8.03 6.92 19.24
C GLU A 3 8.12 8.30 18.56
N ASN A 4 9.23 8.58 17.86
CA ASN A 4 9.36 9.82 17.11
C ASN A 4 8.46 9.81 15.86
N ILE A 5 8.50 8.72 15.09
CA ILE A 5 7.65 8.54 13.90
C ILE A 5 6.18 8.57 14.30
N LYS A 6 5.80 7.85 15.36
CA LYS A 6 4.44 7.84 15.91
C LYS A 6 3.94 9.26 16.17
N ARG A 7 4.70 10.07 16.91
CA ARG A 7 4.35 11.46 17.22
C ARG A 7 4.20 12.34 15.96
N ARG A 8 5.07 12.15 14.96
CA ARG A 8 4.98 12.87 13.67
C ARG A 8 3.68 12.52 12.94
N VAL A 9 3.35 11.23 12.86
CA VAL A 9 2.10 10.76 12.23
C VAL A 9 0.88 11.29 12.96
N GLU A 10 0.85 11.19 14.29
CA GLU A 10 -0.24 11.72 15.13
C GLU A 10 -0.44 13.22 14.91
N SER A 11 0.65 14.01 14.83
CA SER A 11 0.55 15.44 14.57
C SER A 11 -0.01 15.77 13.17
N VAL A 12 0.34 14.99 12.14
CA VAL A 12 -0.22 15.16 10.78
C VAL A 12 -1.70 14.82 10.76
N VAL A 13 -2.10 13.74 11.45
CA VAL A 13 -3.51 13.33 11.55
C VAL A 13 -4.33 14.39 12.26
N GLU A 14 -3.85 14.93 13.39
CA GLU A 14 -4.52 15.99 14.15
C GLU A 14 -4.69 17.28 13.33
N LYS A 15 -3.66 17.68 12.58
CA LYS A 15 -3.68 18.92 11.77
C LYS A 15 -4.39 18.75 10.43
N GLY A 16 -4.60 17.53 9.97
CA GLY A 16 -5.15 17.21 8.64
C GLY A 16 -4.27 17.61 7.46
N LYS A 17 -3.00 17.99 7.71
CA LYS A 17 -2.03 18.38 6.69
C LYS A 17 -0.60 18.13 7.15
N ILE A 18 0.30 17.97 6.19
CA ILE A 18 1.73 17.84 6.45
C ILE A 18 2.30 19.23 6.76
N ILE A 19 2.98 19.34 7.90
CA ILE A 19 3.67 20.55 8.33
C ILE A 19 4.94 20.72 7.49
N ASP A 20 5.29 21.93 7.09
CA ASP A 20 6.46 22.18 6.24
C ASP A 20 7.78 21.70 6.88
N GLU A 21 7.88 21.70 8.21
CA GLU A 21 9.00 21.12 8.96
C GLU A 21 9.25 19.63 8.66
N TYR A 22 8.23 18.90 8.21
CA TYR A 22 8.33 17.48 7.87
C TYR A 22 8.65 17.24 6.39
N LYS A 23 8.67 18.27 5.55
CA LYS A 23 9.09 18.20 4.15
C LYS A 23 10.59 18.50 4.10
N THR A 24 11.39 17.45 4.02
CA THR A 24 12.84 17.52 4.13
C THR A 24 13.56 17.64 2.79
N SER A 25 12.87 17.30 1.69
CA SER A 25 13.38 17.46 0.32
C SER A 25 12.38 18.16 -0.61
N GLU A 26 12.89 18.69 -1.72
CA GLU A 26 12.07 19.24 -2.80
C GLU A 26 11.16 18.18 -3.42
N GLU A 27 11.65 16.94 -3.55
CA GLU A 27 10.88 15.79 -4.02
C GLU A 27 9.69 15.48 -3.10
N GLU A 28 9.88 15.52 -1.77
CA GLU A 28 8.79 15.36 -0.80
C GLU A 28 7.79 16.51 -0.90
N ALA A 29 8.28 17.75 -1.04
CA ALA A 29 7.42 18.92 -1.19
C ALA A 29 6.57 18.84 -2.46
N GLU A 30 7.14 18.42 -3.58
CA GLU A 30 6.44 18.20 -4.85
C GLU A 30 5.44 17.04 -4.73
N ALA A 31 5.85 15.90 -4.15
CA ALA A 31 5.00 14.73 -3.98
C ALA A 31 3.75 15.08 -3.16
N PHE A 32 3.92 15.75 -2.01
CA PHE A 32 2.80 16.14 -1.15
C PHE A 32 2.00 17.33 -1.69
N GLY A 33 2.60 18.18 -2.54
CA GLY A 33 1.91 19.28 -3.21
C GLY A 33 0.78 18.86 -4.16
N LYS A 34 0.73 17.58 -4.55
CA LYS A 34 -0.33 17.01 -5.40
C LYS A 34 -1.71 17.04 -4.73
N TRP A 35 -1.76 17.07 -3.40
CA TRP A 35 -3.00 17.16 -2.61
C TRP A 35 -3.31 18.61 -2.23
N ASN A 36 -3.79 19.38 -3.20
CA ASN A 36 -4.21 20.77 -3.03
C ASN A 36 -5.74 20.91 -2.90
N GLU A 37 -6.24 22.14 -2.81
CA GLU A 37 -7.67 22.44 -2.65
C GLU A 37 -8.56 21.86 -3.76
N GLY A 38 -8.01 21.64 -4.96
CA GLY A 38 -8.72 21.01 -6.08
C GLY A 38 -8.82 19.49 -5.98
N PHE A 39 -8.16 18.85 -5.02
CA PHE A 39 -8.17 17.41 -4.83
C PHE A 39 -9.37 16.97 -3.97
N ALA A 40 -10.57 16.94 -4.56
CA ALA A 40 -11.78 16.58 -3.85
C ALA A 40 -12.02 15.07 -3.85
N ARG A 41 -12.58 14.49 -2.77
CA ARG A 41 -12.81 13.03 -2.61
C ARG A 41 -13.52 12.33 -3.79
N GLN A 42 -14.37 13.06 -4.51
CA GLN A 42 -15.16 12.57 -5.65
C GLN A 42 -14.70 13.13 -7.00
N ASP A 43 -13.70 14.01 -7.00
CA ASP A 43 -13.25 14.72 -8.18
C ASP A 43 -11.79 15.10 -8.02
N HIS A 44 -10.90 14.27 -8.57
CA HIS A 44 -9.46 14.47 -8.49
C HIS A 44 -8.74 13.67 -9.57
N PRO A 45 -7.59 14.15 -10.08
CA PRO A 45 -6.79 13.42 -11.06
C PRO A 45 -6.15 12.17 -10.46
N THR A 46 -5.59 11.33 -11.33
CA THR A 46 -4.74 10.20 -10.92
C THR A 46 -3.44 10.70 -10.30
N VAL A 47 -2.99 10.05 -9.24
CA VAL A 47 -1.66 10.22 -8.65
C VAL A 47 -0.98 8.85 -8.60
N ILE A 48 0.18 8.75 -9.26
CA ILE A 48 1.10 7.61 -9.11
C ILE A 48 2.42 8.20 -8.60
N GLN A 49 2.89 7.71 -7.46
CA GLN A 49 4.14 8.15 -6.85
C GLN A 49 4.98 6.93 -6.48
N VAL A 50 6.20 6.86 -7.01
CA VAL A 50 7.21 5.94 -6.50
C VAL A 50 7.77 6.58 -5.23
N VAL A 51 7.46 6.00 -4.08
CA VAL A 51 7.84 6.50 -2.75
C VAL A 51 9.23 6.01 -2.39
N SER A 52 9.52 4.73 -2.68
CA SER A 52 10.84 4.14 -2.54
C SER A 52 11.09 3.23 -3.73
N GLN A 53 12.32 3.24 -4.24
CA GLN A 53 12.75 2.44 -5.38
C GLN A 53 13.88 1.51 -4.95
N ALA A 54 13.77 0.24 -5.36
CA ALA A 54 14.77 -0.77 -5.11
C ALA A 54 16.13 -0.34 -5.68
N GLY A 55 17.15 -0.41 -4.84
CA GLY A 55 18.51 0.02 -5.10
C GLY A 55 18.86 1.38 -4.49
N ASN A 56 17.88 2.28 -4.33
CA ASN A 56 18.11 3.64 -3.83
C ASN A 56 18.22 3.67 -2.31
N GLU A 57 17.38 2.91 -1.62
CA GLU A 57 17.37 2.80 -0.16
C GLU A 57 17.87 1.42 0.26
N LYS A 58 18.67 1.40 1.33
CA LYS A 58 19.19 0.18 1.94
C LYS A 58 18.80 0.10 3.41
N ASP A 59 18.51 -1.11 3.87
CA ASP A 59 18.33 -1.38 5.29
C ASP A 59 19.66 -1.19 6.07
N ILE A 60 19.59 -1.30 7.39
CA ILE A 60 20.78 -1.19 8.27
C ILE A 60 21.83 -2.30 8.02
N ARG A 61 21.46 -3.36 7.29
CA ARG A 61 22.33 -4.48 6.90
C ARG A 61 22.87 -4.32 5.46
N GLY A 62 22.49 -3.24 4.76
CA GLY A 62 22.91 -2.95 3.40
C GLY A 62 22.08 -3.63 2.30
N HIS A 63 20.98 -4.31 2.63
CA HIS A 63 20.08 -4.88 1.62
C HIS A 63 19.18 -3.80 1.03
N SER A 64 18.92 -3.89 -0.28
CA SER A 64 17.96 -3.01 -0.94
C SER A 64 16.57 -3.15 -0.31
N MET A 65 15.93 -2.02 -0.05
CA MET A 65 14.50 -1.97 0.26
C MET A 65 13.68 -2.29 -1.00
N PRO A 66 12.47 -2.85 -0.87
CA PRO A 66 11.59 -3.10 -2.01
C PRO A 66 10.98 -1.79 -2.55
N ASN A 67 10.48 -1.84 -3.78
CA ASN A 67 9.70 -0.73 -4.35
C ASN A 67 8.43 -0.48 -3.52
N LEU A 68 8.16 0.79 -3.21
CA LEU A 68 6.88 1.24 -2.66
C LEU A 68 6.25 2.22 -3.63
N VAL A 69 5.08 1.87 -4.16
CA VAL A 69 4.34 2.71 -5.09
C VAL A 69 3.00 3.09 -4.48
N TYR A 70 2.75 4.38 -4.38
CA TYR A 70 1.45 4.93 -4.00
C TYR A 70 0.61 5.18 -5.25
N VAL A 71 -0.65 4.75 -5.22
CA VAL A 71 -1.61 4.94 -6.33
C VAL A 71 -2.92 5.50 -5.77
N SER A 72 -3.29 6.69 -6.26
CA SER A 72 -4.65 7.21 -6.18
C SER A 72 -5.21 7.26 -7.60
N ARG A 73 -6.24 6.47 -7.87
CA ARG A 73 -6.92 6.48 -9.17
C ARG A 73 -7.77 7.73 -9.33
N GLU A 74 -7.88 8.24 -10.55
CA GLU A 74 -8.81 9.33 -10.87
C GLU A 74 -10.23 9.02 -10.36
N LYS A 75 -10.90 10.07 -9.89
CA LYS A 75 -12.33 10.06 -9.62
C LYS A 75 -12.96 11.24 -10.31
N CYS A 76 -14.15 11.00 -10.85
CA CYS A 76 -15.00 12.00 -11.46
C CYS A 76 -16.44 11.78 -10.98
N ARG A 77 -17.19 12.85 -10.74
CA ARG A 77 -18.58 12.78 -10.24
C ARG A 77 -19.53 12.08 -11.21
N THR A 78 -19.19 12.05 -12.49
CA THR A 78 -20.03 11.45 -13.55
C THR A 78 -19.74 9.97 -13.79
N SER A 79 -18.76 9.38 -13.10
CA SER A 79 -18.30 8.01 -13.35
C SER A 79 -18.37 7.17 -12.09
N GLU A 80 -18.99 6.00 -12.20
CA GLU A 80 -19.01 5.03 -11.10
C GLU A 80 -17.60 4.52 -10.81
N HIS A 81 -17.21 4.53 -9.54
CA HIS A 81 -15.86 4.11 -9.14
C HIS A 81 -15.80 2.67 -8.61
N HIS A 82 -16.92 1.97 -8.42
CA HIS A 82 -16.95 0.56 -8.00
C HIS A 82 -16.11 0.22 -6.75
N PHE A 83 -16.03 1.16 -5.78
CA PHE A 83 -15.42 0.97 -4.46
C PHE A 83 -14.11 0.15 -4.46
N LYS A 84 -14.03 -0.94 -3.69
CA LYS A 84 -12.86 -1.79 -3.51
C LYS A 84 -12.50 -2.55 -4.80
N ALA A 85 -13.49 -3.07 -5.52
CA ALA A 85 -13.27 -3.81 -6.75
C ALA A 85 -12.58 -2.94 -7.82
N GLY A 86 -13.06 -1.70 -8.00
CA GLY A 86 -12.45 -0.75 -8.93
C GLY A 86 -11.04 -0.33 -8.52
N ALA A 87 -10.77 -0.22 -7.21
CA ALA A 87 -9.44 0.10 -6.70
C ALA A 87 -8.46 -1.04 -6.95
N LEU A 88 -8.84 -2.29 -6.64
CA LEU A 88 -8.01 -3.46 -6.87
C LEU A 88 -7.72 -3.67 -8.37
N ASN A 89 -8.72 -3.51 -9.23
CA ASN A 89 -8.53 -3.58 -10.69
C ASN A 89 -7.58 -2.50 -11.22
N ALA A 90 -7.59 -1.29 -10.65
CA ALA A 90 -6.64 -0.24 -11.00
C ALA A 90 -5.21 -0.62 -10.56
N LEU A 91 -5.04 -1.14 -9.34
CA LEU A 91 -3.75 -1.62 -8.83
C LEU A 91 -3.18 -2.75 -9.70
N LEU A 92 -4.00 -3.70 -10.14
CA LEU A 92 -3.57 -4.77 -11.04
C LEU A 92 -3.04 -4.23 -12.36
N ARG A 93 -3.72 -3.25 -12.97
CA ARG A 93 -3.28 -2.62 -14.23
C ARG A 93 -2.00 -1.82 -14.08
N VAL A 94 -1.87 -1.06 -12.99
CA VAL A 94 -0.64 -0.32 -12.69
C VAL A 94 0.53 -1.28 -12.45
N SER A 95 0.31 -2.33 -11.65
CA SER A 95 1.30 -3.38 -11.39
C SER A 95 1.77 -4.07 -12.68
N ALA A 96 0.83 -4.42 -13.58
CA ALA A 96 1.14 -5.05 -14.86
C ALA A 96 2.08 -4.20 -15.73
N VAL A 97 1.97 -2.87 -15.68
CA VAL A 97 2.86 -1.95 -16.41
C VAL A 97 4.18 -1.75 -15.70
N MET A 98 4.18 -1.64 -14.37
CA MET A 98 5.38 -1.25 -13.61
C MET A 98 6.33 -2.40 -13.32
N THR A 99 5.80 -3.57 -12.94
CA THR A 99 6.62 -4.72 -12.49
C THR A 99 6.20 -6.05 -13.12
N ASN A 100 4.95 -6.14 -13.59
CA ASN A 100 4.37 -7.33 -14.21
C ASN A 100 4.55 -8.62 -13.39
N ALA A 101 4.36 -8.52 -12.06
CA ALA A 101 4.52 -9.65 -11.17
C ALA A 101 3.47 -10.74 -11.48
N PRO A 102 3.87 -12.03 -11.54
CA PRO A 102 2.96 -13.14 -11.90
C PRO A 102 2.00 -13.51 -10.76
N ILE A 103 2.30 -13.09 -9.53
CA ILE A 103 1.53 -13.40 -8.34
C ILE A 103 1.22 -12.09 -7.61
N ILE A 104 -0.01 -11.97 -7.14
CA ILE A 104 -0.49 -10.80 -6.41
C ILE A 104 -0.97 -11.25 -5.03
N LEU A 105 -0.45 -10.59 -4.00
CA LEU A 105 -0.93 -10.71 -2.63
C LEU A 105 -1.82 -9.51 -2.32
N THR A 106 -3.06 -9.76 -1.88
CA THR A 106 -3.97 -8.72 -1.40
C THR A 106 -4.05 -8.74 0.12
N LEU A 107 -3.95 -7.57 0.74
CA LEU A 107 -4.04 -7.39 2.20
C LEU A 107 -4.93 -6.19 2.50
N ASP A 108 -5.85 -6.35 3.46
CA ASP A 108 -6.70 -5.27 3.96
C ASP A 108 -5.99 -4.45 5.04
N CYS A 109 -6.40 -3.20 5.25
CA CYS A 109 -5.68 -2.25 6.11
C CYS A 109 -5.78 -2.56 7.62
N ASP A 110 -6.70 -3.43 8.01
CA ASP A 110 -6.88 -3.96 9.35
C ASP A 110 -6.16 -5.30 9.58
N MET A 111 -5.42 -5.79 8.56
CA MET A 111 -4.68 -7.04 8.62
C MET A 111 -3.17 -6.81 8.49
N ILE A 112 -2.38 -7.63 9.17
CA ILE A 112 -0.91 -7.64 9.08
C ILE A 112 -0.40 -9.06 8.79
N SER A 113 0.75 -9.15 8.11
CA SER A 113 1.47 -10.43 7.98
C SER A 113 2.24 -10.69 9.28
N ASN A 114 1.86 -11.73 10.00
CA ASN A 114 2.49 -12.12 11.27
C ASN A 114 3.66 -13.10 11.10
N ASP A 115 3.75 -13.80 9.96
CA ASP A 115 4.85 -14.72 9.64
C ASP A 115 5.59 -14.23 8.38
N PRO A 116 6.88 -13.84 8.47
CA PRO A 116 7.67 -13.40 7.32
C PRO A 116 7.93 -14.52 6.30
N SER A 117 7.71 -15.79 6.65
CA SER A 117 7.83 -16.93 5.74
C SER A 117 6.60 -17.15 4.85
N THR A 118 5.49 -16.45 5.11
CA THR A 118 4.23 -16.55 4.34
C THR A 118 4.43 -16.48 2.82
N PRO A 119 5.19 -15.51 2.26
CA PRO A 119 5.40 -15.45 0.82
C PRO A 119 6.13 -16.69 0.27
N HIS A 120 7.08 -17.24 1.03
CA HIS A 120 7.82 -18.44 0.63
C HIS A 120 6.92 -19.68 0.62
N GLN A 121 6.11 -19.87 1.67
CA GLN A 121 5.15 -20.97 1.74
C GLN A 121 4.12 -20.90 0.61
N MET A 122 3.62 -19.69 0.30
CA MET A 122 2.71 -19.46 -0.81
C MET A 122 3.33 -19.86 -2.15
N LEU A 123 4.61 -19.53 -2.38
CA LEU A 123 5.32 -19.93 -3.59
C LEU A 123 5.42 -21.46 -3.73
N CYS A 124 5.62 -22.19 -2.62
CA CYS A 124 5.63 -23.66 -2.67
C CYS A 124 4.32 -24.22 -3.26
N HIS A 125 3.16 -23.65 -2.93
CA HIS A 125 1.88 -24.08 -3.49
C HIS A 125 1.75 -23.81 -4.99
N PHE A 126 2.21 -22.64 -5.46
CA PHE A 126 2.15 -22.30 -6.89
C PHE A 126 3.18 -23.07 -7.73
N LEU A 127 4.31 -23.45 -7.15
CA LEU A 127 5.37 -24.20 -7.84
C LEU A 127 5.10 -25.71 -7.89
N ASP A 128 4.15 -26.24 -7.12
CA ASP A 128 3.83 -27.67 -7.04
C ASP A 128 3.08 -28.24 -8.27
N ASN A 129 3.33 -27.68 -9.47
CA ASN A 129 2.77 -28.13 -10.77
C ASN A 129 1.26 -28.45 -10.74
N SER A 130 0.46 -27.70 -9.98
CA SER A 130 -1.00 -27.76 -10.04
C SER A 130 -1.51 -26.71 -11.03
N PRO A 131 -1.70 -27.06 -12.32
CA PRO A 131 -2.03 -26.08 -13.37
C PRO A 131 -3.40 -25.42 -13.19
N LYS A 132 -4.16 -25.82 -12.15
CA LYS A 132 -5.50 -25.32 -11.85
C LYS A 132 -5.55 -24.44 -10.60
N LEU A 133 -4.42 -24.15 -9.96
CA LEU A 133 -4.39 -23.32 -8.75
C LEU A 133 -4.59 -21.84 -9.13
N GLY A 134 -5.75 -21.28 -8.75
CA GLY A 134 -6.07 -19.86 -9.00
C GLY A 134 -5.62 -18.91 -7.88
N PHE A 135 -5.69 -19.35 -6.62
CA PHE A 135 -5.27 -18.57 -5.45
C PHE A 135 -4.98 -19.47 -4.25
N VAL A 136 -4.23 -18.95 -3.28
CA VAL A 136 -4.00 -19.57 -1.96
C VAL A 136 -4.63 -18.67 -0.91
N GLN A 137 -5.54 -19.22 -0.12
CA GLN A 137 -6.19 -18.49 0.97
C GLN A 137 -5.51 -18.83 2.30
N TYR A 138 -5.06 -17.80 3.02
CA TYR A 138 -4.56 -17.94 4.39
C TYR A 138 -5.67 -17.68 5.42
N PRO A 139 -5.65 -18.36 6.57
CA PRO A 139 -6.59 -18.10 7.66
C PRO A 139 -6.37 -16.71 8.26
N GLN A 140 -7.47 -15.98 8.44
CA GLN A 140 -7.45 -14.68 9.11
C GLN A 140 -7.55 -14.87 10.62
N HIS A 141 -6.63 -14.25 11.36
CA HIS A 141 -6.61 -14.26 12.81
C HIS A 141 -6.94 -12.86 13.32
N PHE A 142 -7.91 -12.78 14.23
CA PHE A 142 -8.37 -11.53 14.81
C PHE A 142 -7.89 -11.42 16.24
N ASP A 143 -7.41 -10.23 16.61
CA ASP A 143 -7.04 -9.90 17.97
C ASP A 143 -8.23 -9.31 18.73
N GLY A 144 -8.17 -9.32 20.07
CA GLY A 144 -9.17 -8.68 20.93
C GLY A 144 -10.46 -9.48 21.15
N LEU A 145 -10.47 -10.77 20.81
CA LEU A 145 -11.59 -11.67 21.10
C LEU A 145 -11.79 -11.82 22.61
N ASN A 146 -13.05 -11.79 23.04
CA ASN A 146 -13.44 -12.03 24.42
C ASN A 146 -14.20 -13.36 24.57
N LYS A 147 -14.51 -13.75 25.81
CA LYS A 147 -15.16 -15.05 26.09
C LYS A 147 -16.56 -15.20 25.48
N ALA A 148 -17.24 -14.11 25.14
CA ALA A 148 -18.55 -14.13 24.50
C ALA A 148 -18.48 -14.30 22.97
N ASP A 149 -17.29 -14.19 22.37
CA ASP A 149 -17.07 -14.33 20.92
C ASP A 149 -16.73 -15.77 20.49
N ILE A 150 -16.62 -16.72 21.43
CA ILE A 150 -16.20 -18.12 21.23
C ILE A 150 -17.36 -19.09 21.46
#